data_AF-A0AA39G2P3-F1
#
_entry.id   AF-A0AA39G2P3-F1
#
_cell.length_a   1.000
_cell.length_b   1.000
_cell.length_c   1.000
_cell.angle_alpha   90.00
_cell.angle_beta   90.00
_cell.angle_gamma   90.00
#
_symmetry.space_group_name_H-M   'P 1'
#
loop_
_entity.id
_entity.type
_entity.pdbx_description
1 polymer ?
#
loop_
_entity_poly.entity_id
_entity_poly.type
_entity_poly.pdbx_seq_one_letter_code
_entity_poly.pdbx_strand_id
1 'polypeptide(L)' 'MEGSRSKIVDVSWKFGVTAASSECDRVGKTFLQLRLLLDDGGKTTDVFTEMTLSQFYKFLHDLEKAKNSLDILT' A
#
# COMPACT_ATOMS: atom_id res chain seq x y z
N MET A 1 -23.01 -1.67 17.66
CA MET A 1 -21.98 -2.65 17.29
C MET A 1 -20.74 -1.85 16.99
N GLU A 2 -19.84 -1.75 17.97
CA GLU A 2 -18.60 -0.99 17.87
C GLU A 2 -17.77 -1.66 16.77
N GLY A 3 -17.57 -0.96 15.64
CA GLY A 3 -16.86 -1.52 14.50
C GLY A 3 -15.47 -1.94 14.94
N SER A 4 -15.21 -3.24 14.90
CA SER A 4 -13.91 -3.84 15.19
C SER A 4 -12.84 -3.03 14.46
N ARG A 5 -11.98 -2.33 15.22
CA ARG A 5 -10.89 -1.56 14.64
C ARG A 5 -9.85 -2.57 14.15
N SER A 6 -9.92 -2.93 12.87
CA SER A 6 -8.91 -3.81 12.28
C SER A 6 -7.54 -3.12 12.35
N LYS A 7 -6.55 -3.84 12.86
CA LYS A 7 -5.20 -3.31 13.06
C LYS A 7 -4.30 -3.80 11.92
N ILE A 8 -3.48 -2.91 11.37
CA ILE A 8 -2.40 -3.31 10.48
C ILE A 8 -1.32 -3.94 11.37
N VAL A 9 -1.05 -5.23 11.16
CA VAL A 9 -0.07 -6.00 11.96
C VAL A 9 1.21 -6.30 11.19
N ASP A 10 1.17 -6.31 9.85
CA ASP A 10 2.34 -6.45 8.99
C ASP A 10 2.13 -5.69 7.67
N VAL A 11 3.24 -5.19 7.11
CA VAL A 11 3.28 -4.49 5.82
C VAL A 11 4.46 -5.00 5.03
N SER A 12 4.19 -5.53 3.85
CA SER A 12 5.23 -5.97 2.91
C SER A 12 4.98 -5.41 1.52
N TRP A 13 6.04 -5.19 0.75
CA TRP A 13 5.93 -4.59 -0.57
C TRP A 13 6.91 -5.22 -1.57
N LYS A 14 6.54 -5.16 -2.84
CA LYS A 14 7.36 -5.61 -3.98
C LYS A 14 7.31 -4.55 -5.07
N PHE A 15 8.48 -4.19 -5.57
CA PHE A 15 8.63 -3.23 -6.65
C PHE A 15 9.02 -3.96 -7.93
N GLY A 16 8.19 -3.82 -8.97
CA GLY A 16 8.38 -4.46 -10.26
C GLY A 16 8.74 -3.43 -11.34
N VAL A 17 9.74 -3.78 -12.16
CA VAL A 17 10.09 -3.05 -13.38
C VAL A 17 9.99 -4.01 -14.54
N THR A 18 9.07 -3.75 -15.46
CA THR A 18 8.92 -4.57 -16.67
C THR A 18 9.94 -4.14 -17.72
N ALA A 19 10.93 -5.00 -17.97
CA ALA A 19 11.90 -4.83 -19.06
C ALA A 19 11.24 -5.10 -20.43
N ALA A 20 11.69 -4.38 -21.45
CA ALA A 20 11.00 -4.12 -22.71
C ALA A 20 10.79 -5.30 -23.69
N SER A 21 11.13 -6.54 -23.36
CA SER A 21 11.47 -7.52 -24.41
C SER A 21 10.34 -8.31 -25.07
N SER A 22 9.07 -8.21 -24.66
CA SER A 22 8.00 -9.03 -25.29
C SER A 22 6.59 -8.44 -25.33
N GLU A 23 6.32 -7.35 -24.60
CA GLU A 23 4.97 -6.79 -24.46
C GLU A 23 4.97 -5.32 -24.89
N CYS A 24 4.67 -5.08 -26.17
CA CYS A 24 4.65 -3.73 -26.78
C CYS A 24 3.87 -2.69 -25.96
N ASP A 25 2.85 -3.12 -25.18
CA ASP A 25 1.96 -2.22 -24.42
C ASP A 25 2.37 -1.98 -22.96
N ARG A 26 3.40 -2.66 -22.45
CA ARG A 26 3.81 -2.62 -21.03
C ARG A 26 5.29 -2.32 -20.78
N VAL A 27 6.03 -2.03 -21.84
CA VAL A 27 7.43 -1.61 -21.76
C VAL A 27 7.58 -0.42 -20.79
N GLY A 28 8.44 -0.57 -19.77
CA GLY A 28 8.79 0.52 -18.86
C GLY A 28 7.75 0.86 -17.81
N LYS A 29 6.71 0.04 -17.62
CA LYS A 29 5.74 0.24 -16.55
C LYS A 29 6.31 -0.27 -15.23
N THR A 30 6.66 0.68 -14.36
CA THR A 30 6.99 0.45 -12.96
C THR A 30 5.71 0.30 -12.14
N PHE A 31 5.64 -0.73 -11.31
CA PHE A 31 4.52 -0.96 -10.40
C PHE A 31 4.99 -1.34 -9.00
N LEU A 32 4.18 -1.00 -8.00
CA LEU A 32 4.37 -1.37 -6.60
C LEU A 32 3.21 -2.25 -6.16
N GLN A 33 3.51 -3.45 -5.68
CA GLN A 33 2.55 -4.32 -5.01
C GLN A 33 2.74 -4.18 -3.50
N LEU A 34 1.67 -3.83 -2.80
CA LEU A 34 1.63 -3.70 -1.34
C LEU A 34 0.73 -4.80 -0.77
N ARG A 35 1.20 -5.46 0.28
CA ARG A 35 0.47 -6.44 1.08
C ARG A 35 0.35 -5.91 2.51
N LEU A 36 -0.88 -5.80 2.99
CA LEU A 36 -1.21 -5.44 4.35
C LEU A 36 -1.81 -6.66 5.03
N LEU A 37 -1.22 -7.08 6.16
CA LEU A 37 -1.85 -8.06 7.04
C LEU A 37 -2.68 -7.30 8.07
N LEU A 38 -3.99 -7.53 8.06
CA LEU A 38 -4.94 -6.94 8.99
C LEU A 38 -5.36 -7.97 10.02
N ASP A 39 -5.31 -7.61 11.30
CA ASP A 39 -5.92 -8.38 12.39
C ASP A 39 -7.26 -7.78 12.77
N ASP A 40 -8.33 -8.55 12.58
CA ASP A 40 -9.69 -8.20 12.97
C ASP A 40 -10.14 -9.12 14.11
N GLY A 41 -9.76 -8.75 15.34
CA GLY A 41 -10.20 -9.46 16.55
C GLY A 41 -9.70 -10.90 16.64
N GLY A 42 -8.48 -11.19 16.19
CA GLY A 42 -7.85 -12.51 16.22
C GLY A 42 -7.90 -13.26 14.90
N LYS A 43 -8.58 -12.71 13.88
CA LYS A 43 -8.54 -13.23 12.51
C LYS A 43 -7.65 -12.34 11.65
N THR A 44 -6.55 -12.93 11.17
CA THR A 44 -5.66 -12.24 10.24
C THR A 44 -6.12 -12.40 8.78
N THR A 45 -6.05 -11.32 8.00
CA THR A 45 -6.43 -11.29 6.58
C THR A 45 -5.43 -10.50 5.77
N ASP A 46 -5.14 -10.98 4.56
CA ASP A 46 -4.25 -10.32 3.63
C ASP A 46 -5.02 -9.43 2.65
N VAL A 47 -4.62 -8.17 2.57
CA VAL A 47 -5.09 -7.21 1.57
C VAL A 47 -3.95 -6.88 0.63
N PHE A 48 -4.16 -7.14 -0.66
CA PHE A 48 -3.21 -6.86 -1.71
C PHE A 48 -3.70 -5.68 -2.56
N THR A 49 -2.81 -4.74 -2.83
CA THR A 49 -3.06 -3.63 -3.76
C THR A 49 -1.87 -3.42 -4.66
N GLU A 50 -2.12 -3.04 -5.91
CA GLU A 50 -1.10 -2.68 -6.87
C GLU A 50 -1.28 -1.22 -7.29
N MET A 51 -0.17 -0.50 -7.41
CA MET A 51 -0.16 0.92 -7.72
C MET A 51 0.87 1.23 -8.79
N THR A 52 0.57 2.22 -9.62
CA THR A 52 1.59 2.88 -10.44
C THR A 52 2.50 3.74 -9.57
N LEU A 53 3.65 4.15 -10.13
CA LEU A 53 4.59 5.02 -9.41
C LEU A 53 3.97 6.37 -9.00
N SER A 54 3.10 6.94 -9.83
CA SER A 54 2.41 8.21 -9.50
C SER A 54 1.41 8.04 -8.36
N GLN A 55 0.67 6.93 -8.34
CA GLN A 55 -0.23 6.59 -7.23
C GLN A 55 0.54 6.34 -5.94
N PHE A 56 1.72 5.71 -6.01
CA PHE A 56 2.59 5.52 -4.85
C PHE A 56 3.07 6.84 -4.24
N TYR A 57 3.59 7.77 -5.05
CA TYR A 57 4.04 9.07 -4.52
C TYR A 57 2.89 9.87 -3.89
N LYS A 58 1.70 9.81 -4.50
CA LYS A 58 0.51 10.40 -3.90
C LYS A 58 0.17 9.75 -2.55
N PHE A 59 0.17 8.41 -2.50
CA PHE A 59 -0.11 7.66 -1.28
C PHE A 59 0.89 8.00 -0.16
N LEU A 60 2.19 8.08 -0.47
CA LEU A 60 3.23 8.47 0.49
C LEU A 60 2.98 9.87 1.06
N HIS A 61 2.68 10.84 0.19
CA HIS A 61 2.35 12.20 0.59
C HIS A 61 1.13 12.27 1.51
N ASP A 62 0.10 11.47 1.21
CA ASP A 62 -1.10 11.39 2.04
C ASP A 62 -0.80 10.74 3.40
N LEU A 63 0.08 9.74 3.48
CA LEU A 63 0.56 9.16 4.74
C LEU A 63 1.36 10.17 5.58
N GLU A 64 2.23 10.96 4.96
CA GLU A 64 2.99 12.02 5.66
C GLU A 64 2.05 13.08 6.25
N LYS A 65 1.04 13.50 5.49
CA LYS A 65 0.00 14.42 5.99
C LYS A 65 -0.79 13.84 7.17
N ALA A 66 -1.16 12.57 7.08
CA ALA A 66 -1.87 11.88 8.15
C ALA A 66 -1.03 11.80 9.42
N LYS A 67 0.27 11.47 9.29
CA LYS A 67 1.22 11.50 10.41
C LYS A 67 1.32 12.89 11.04
N ASN A 68 1.55 13.93 10.25
CA ASN A 68 1.63 15.30 10.78
C ASN A 68 0.34 15.72 11.49
N SER A 69 -0.83 15.28 10.99
CA SER A 69 -2.12 15.58 11.62
C SER A 69 -2.29 14.88 12.96
N LEU A 70 -1.80 13.64 13.10
CA LEU A 70 -1.77 12.91 14.37
C LEU A 70 -0.78 13.54 15.34
N ASP A 71 0.41 13.92 14.88
CA ASP A 71 1.45 14.54 15.71
C ASP A 71 0.99 15.90 16.27
N ILE A 72 0.12 16.64 15.56
CA ILE A 72 -0.48 17.89 16.07
C ILE A 72 -1.52 17.62 17.18
N LEU A 73 -2.17 16.46 17.16
CA LEU A 73 -3.21 16.06 18.11
C LEU A 73 -2.67 15.36 19.36
N THR A 74 -1.37 15.07 19.41
CA THR A 74 -0.70 14.34 20.50
C THR A 74 0.19 15.29 21.31
#